data_AF-A0A8H6E8Q7-F1
#
_entry.id   AF-A0A8H6E8Q7-F1
#
_cell.length_a   1.000
_cell.length_b   1.000
_cell.length_c   1.000
_cell.angle_alpha   90.00
_cell.angle_beta   90.00
_cell.angle_gamma   90.00
#
_symmetry.space_group_name_H-M   'P 1'
#
loop_
_entity.id
_entity.type
_entity.pdbx_description
1 polymer ?
#
loop_
_entity_poly.entity_id
_entity_poly.type
_entity_poly.pdbx_seq_one_letter_code
_entity_poly.pdbx_strand_id
1 'polypeptide(L)'
;MNLSTLLERPPFIDCDFCDMAFPVDLDEEEIVLVGSELDAALRKLDQNGWKISTEREKLLRPATGLRLRYLLSNFRAKVLRLSLGNRTECMTQKYLELYQEYEDICTKVPLQYRYESNLWNYMSPQSCVVLLSIHLDHLHCGFQIERMLQQEGQNTISMALDTSMKLLSGMLDLMKQQERFVELRERFAWIFLFYGLPGAGTLATELHQHILKGIPLPSSVSCSRIIRDLSVAISWIENQKFTSCADYQLCLQISKVISRLLDDTLNHGLASSQDTATQVDTVQREQHTAGVLNIEGSLDSLDKFPPLSEPVTSEEFLSWVDDLVWDGQTNINMGF
;
A
#
# COMPACT_ATOMS: atom_id res chain seq x y z
N MET A 1 -2.15 5.39 -14.43
CA MET A 1 -3.30 5.40 -13.49
C MET A 1 -2.84 5.29 -12.04
N ASN A 2 -1.86 4.44 -11.66
CA ASN A 2 -1.27 4.42 -10.30
C ASN A 2 -0.86 5.82 -9.80
N LEU A 3 -0.19 6.62 -10.64
CA LEU A 3 0.21 7.97 -10.27
C LEU A 3 -0.99 8.90 -10.04
N SER A 4 -2.00 8.84 -10.91
CA SER A 4 -3.24 9.60 -10.75
C SER A 4 -3.99 9.20 -9.48
N THR A 5 -3.98 7.90 -9.16
CA THR A 5 -4.59 7.38 -7.94
C THR A 5 -3.84 7.82 -6.69
N LEU A 6 -2.50 7.76 -6.69
CA LEU A 6 -1.70 8.24 -5.57
C LEU A 6 -1.96 9.73 -5.34
N LEU A 7 -1.90 10.54 -6.39
CA LEU A 7 -2.03 11.99 -6.27
C LEU A 7 -3.48 12.48 -6.10
N GLU A 8 -4.44 11.56 -5.93
CA GLU A 8 -5.87 11.85 -5.94
C GLU A 8 -6.27 12.82 -7.07
N ARG A 9 -5.90 12.48 -8.31
CA ARG A 9 -6.16 13.30 -9.51
C ARG A 9 -6.82 12.52 -10.63
N PRO A 10 -7.57 13.18 -11.52
CA PRO A 10 -8.15 12.50 -12.66
C PRO A 10 -7.06 11.81 -13.51
N PRO A 11 -7.32 10.59 -14.02
CA PRO A 11 -6.43 9.98 -14.99
C PRO A 11 -6.36 10.84 -16.26
N PHE A 12 -5.21 10.81 -16.94
CA PHE A 12 -5.03 11.57 -18.19
C PHE A 12 -6.06 11.16 -19.26
N ILE A 13 -6.41 9.88 -19.32
CA ILE A 13 -7.49 9.33 -20.13
C ILE A 13 -8.32 8.41 -19.23
N ASP A 14 -9.62 8.69 -19.13
CA ASP A 14 -10.58 7.86 -18.40
C ASP A 14 -11.01 6.66 -19.28
N CYS A 15 -11.28 5.50 -18.65
CA CYS A 15 -11.64 4.27 -19.36
C CYS A 15 -12.93 4.38 -20.18
N ASP A 16 -13.83 5.30 -19.84
CA ASP A 16 -15.06 5.55 -20.59
C ASP A 16 -14.77 6.12 -22.00
N PHE A 17 -13.55 6.62 -22.24
CA PHE A 17 -13.08 7.09 -23.54
C PHE A 17 -12.17 6.08 -24.27
N CYS A 18 -12.00 4.87 -23.71
CA CYS A 18 -11.17 3.82 -24.29
C CYS A 18 -12.05 2.73 -24.92
N ASP A 19 -11.99 2.56 -26.24
CA ASP A 19 -12.61 1.43 -26.93
C ASP A 19 -11.70 0.19 -26.87
N MET A 20 -11.62 -0.42 -25.70
CA MET A 20 -10.74 -1.58 -25.43
C MET A 20 -11.57 -2.80 -25.06
N ALA A 21 -11.53 -3.83 -25.90
CA ALA A 21 -12.09 -5.14 -25.58
C ALA A 21 -11.28 -5.85 -24.47
N PHE A 22 -11.94 -6.65 -23.63
CA PHE A 22 -11.25 -7.46 -22.62
C PHE A 22 -10.35 -8.48 -23.33
N PRO A 23 -9.01 -8.44 -23.13
CA PRO A 23 -8.08 -9.26 -23.91
C PRO A 23 -8.26 -10.74 -23.58
N VAL A 24 -8.14 -11.65 -24.54
CA VAL A 24 -8.11 -13.11 -24.30
C VAL A 24 -6.69 -13.59 -23.96
N ASP A 25 -6.58 -14.71 -23.24
CA ASP A 25 -5.30 -15.24 -22.74
C ASP A 25 -4.58 -16.08 -23.80
N LEU A 26 -4.21 -15.44 -24.91
CA LEU A 26 -3.45 -16.03 -26.01
C LEU A 26 -1.98 -15.62 -25.92
N ASP A 27 -1.07 -16.55 -26.22
CA ASP A 27 0.36 -16.25 -26.33
C ASP A 27 0.63 -15.33 -27.53
N GLU A 28 1.76 -14.61 -27.54
CA GLU A 28 2.08 -13.63 -28.59
C GLU A 28 2.08 -14.26 -29.99
N GLU A 29 2.56 -15.50 -30.08
CA GLU A 29 2.58 -16.28 -31.32
C GLU A 29 1.19 -16.75 -31.74
N GLU A 30 0.25 -16.90 -30.79
CA GLU A 30 -1.13 -17.31 -31.06
C GLU A 30 -1.98 -16.15 -31.59
N ILE A 31 -1.61 -14.91 -31.28
CA ILE A 31 -2.34 -13.70 -31.74
C ILE A 31 -2.27 -13.53 -33.26
N VAL A 32 -1.18 -13.95 -33.89
CA VAL A 32 -0.97 -13.80 -35.35
C VAL A 32 -1.56 -14.97 -36.16
N LEU A 33 -2.12 -15.99 -35.49
CA LEU A 33 -2.72 -17.14 -36.16
C LEU A 33 -4.00 -16.74 -36.91
N VAL A 34 -4.31 -17.51 -37.95
CA VAL A 34 -5.52 -17.32 -38.78
C VAL A 34 -6.21 -18.64 -39.06
N GLY A 35 -7.52 -18.58 -39.32
CA GLY A 35 -8.33 -19.75 -39.69
C GLY A 35 -8.31 -20.85 -38.64
N SER A 36 -8.10 -22.10 -39.07
CA SER A 36 -8.22 -23.28 -38.21
C SER A 36 -7.20 -23.33 -37.07
N GLU A 37 -6.03 -22.71 -37.22
CA GLU A 37 -5.00 -22.67 -36.18
C GLU A 37 -5.41 -21.74 -35.04
N LEU A 38 -5.97 -20.57 -35.37
CA LEU A 38 -6.56 -19.67 -34.39
C LEU A 38 -7.75 -20.31 -33.68
N ASP A 39 -8.64 -20.97 -34.41
CA ASP A 39 -9.78 -21.68 -33.81
C ASP A 39 -9.31 -22.77 -32.82
N ALA A 40 -8.21 -23.45 -33.13
CA ALA A 40 -7.63 -24.45 -32.23
C ALA A 40 -7.03 -23.81 -30.97
N ALA A 41 -6.38 -22.64 -31.09
CA ALA A 41 -5.88 -21.89 -29.94
C ALA A 41 -7.03 -21.38 -29.05
N LEU A 42 -8.08 -20.82 -29.65
CA LEU A 42 -9.26 -20.33 -28.94
C LEU A 42 -10.01 -21.44 -28.17
N ARG A 43 -10.04 -22.67 -28.69
CA ARG A 43 -10.62 -23.83 -27.97
C ARG A 43 -9.86 -24.23 -26.70
N LYS A 44 -8.64 -23.73 -26.50
CA LYS A 44 -7.88 -23.94 -25.26
C LYS A 44 -8.22 -22.90 -24.19
N LEU A 45 -9.11 -21.97 -24.48
CA LEU A 45 -9.59 -20.98 -23.52
C LEU A 45 -10.88 -21.47 -22.86
N ASP A 46 -11.08 -21.08 -21.61
CA ASP A 46 -12.33 -21.26 -20.90
C ASP A 46 -13.39 -20.23 -21.37
N GLN A 47 -14.60 -20.34 -20.83
CA GLN A 47 -15.70 -19.43 -21.14
C GLN A 47 -15.44 -17.95 -20.82
N ASN A 48 -14.46 -17.67 -19.96
CA ASN A 48 -14.06 -16.32 -19.56
C ASN A 48 -12.82 -15.84 -20.34
N GLY A 49 -12.30 -16.65 -21.27
CA GLY A 49 -11.12 -16.36 -22.08
C GLY A 49 -9.79 -16.60 -21.38
N TRP A 50 -9.76 -17.29 -20.24
CA TRP A 50 -8.52 -17.75 -19.59
C TRP A 50 -8.02 -19.03 -20.24
N LYS A 51 -6.70 -19.17 -20.41
CA LYS A 51 -6.16 -20.40 -20.99
C LYS A 51 -6.22 -21.53 -19.98
N ILE A 52 -6.79 -22.65 -20.41
CA ILE A 52 -7.00 -23.83 -19.59
C ILE A 52 -5.64 -24.52 -19.43
N SER A 53 -4.98 -24.28 -18.31
CA SER A 53 -3.75 -24.98 -17.93
C SER A 53 -4.03 -25.96 -16.80
N THR A 54 -3.56 -27.20 -16.96
CA THR A 54 -3.58 -28.22 -15.90
C THR A 54 -2.33 -28.20 -15.04
N GLU A 55 -1.29 -27.47 -15.45
CA GLU A 55 0.01 -27.42 -14.78
C GLU A 55 0.26 -26.05 -14.16
N ARG A 56 0.98 -26.05 -13.02
CA ARG A 56 1.46 -24.81 -12.41
C ARG A 56 2.53 -24.19 -13.30
N GLU A 57 2.18 -23.04 -13.88
CA GLU A 57 3.08 -22.25 -14.70
C GLU A 57 4.24 -21.69 -13.84
N LYS A 58 5.48 -21.93 -14.28
CA LYS A 58 6.68 -21.33 -13.66
C LYS A 58 6.86 -19.87 -14.05
N LEU A 59 6.37 -19.48 -15.22
CA LEU A 59 6.42 -18.13 -15.76
C LEU A 59 4.98 -17.71 -16.05
N LEU A 60 4.56 -16.57 -15.51
CA LEU A 60 3.26 -15.99 -15.82
C LEU A 60 3.26 -15.56 -17.28
N ARG A 61 2.30 -16.04 -18.06
CA ARG A 61 2.14 -15.58 -19.45
C ARG A 61 1.91 -14.05 -19.49
N PRO A 62 2.53 -13.34 -20.43
CA PRO A 62 2.30 -11.90 -20.61
C PRO A 62 0.81 -11.54 -20.76
N ALA A 63 0.06 -12.32 -21.56
CA ALA A 63 -1.36 -12.11 -21.79
C ALA A 63 -2.20 -12.25 -20.51
N THR A 64 -1.90 -13.25 -19.67
CA THR A 64 -2.51 -13.41 -18.34
C THR A 64 -2.23 -12.19 -17.46
N GLY A 65 -0.99 -11.73 -17.41
CA GLY A 65 -0.60 -10.52 -16.67
C GLY A 65 -1.36 -9.28 -17.13
N LEU A 66 -1.50 -9.08 -18.45
CA LEU A 66 -2.25 -7.98 -19.04
C LEU A 66 -3.74 -8.06 -18.71
N ARG A 67 -4.36 -9.24 -18.78
CA ARG A 67 -5.76 -9.47 -18.39
C ARG A 67 -6.03 -9.06 -16.95
N LEU A 68 -5.17 -9.47 -16.02
CA LEU A 68 -5.30 -9.13 -14.61
C LEU A 68 -5.18 -7.62 -14.38
N ARG A 69 -4.17 -6.97 -14.99
CA ARG A 69 -3.99 -5.52 -14.90
C ARG A 69 -5.17 -4.75 -15.50
N TYR A 70 -5.72 -5.21 -16.63
CA TYR A 70 -6.86 -4.58 -17.27
C TYR A 70 -8.09 -4.65 -16.36
N LEU A 71 -8.38 -5.83 -15.80
CA LEU A 71 -9.51 -6.05 -14.90
C LEU A 71 -9.48 -5.07 -13.71
N LEU A 72 -8.32 -4.93 -13.06
CA LEU A 72 -8.15 -4.02 -11.93
C LEU A 72 -8.08 -2.55 -12.33
N SER A 73 -7.49 -2.22 -13.48
CA SER A 73 -7.36 -0.83 -13.91
C SER A 73 -8.72 -0.19 -14.16
N ASN A 74 -9.67 -0.90 -14.77
CA ASN A 74 -11.03 -0.39 -14.95
C ASN A 74 -11.72 -0.13 -13.61
N PHE A 75 -11.57 -1.04 -12.66
CA PHE A 75 -12.15 -0.86 -11.34
C PHE A 75 -11.52 0.30 -10.57
N ARG A 76 -10.19 0.39 -10.57
CA ARG A 76 -9.46 1.51 -9.95
C ARG A 76 -9.85 2.85 -10.56
N ALA A 77 -10.07 2.92 -11.88
CA ALA A 77 -10.57 4.13 -12.53
C ALA A 77 -11.92 4.55 -11.94
N LYS A 78 -12.83 3.59 -11.74
CA LYS A 78 -14.14 3.84 -11.12
C LYS A 78 -14.03 4.30 -9.67
N VAL A 79 -13.16 3.67 -8.87
CA VAL A 79 -12.86 4.09 -7.48
C VAL A 79 -12.37 5.53 -7.46
N LEU A 80 -11.38 5.86 -8.29
CA LEU A 80 -10.81 7.20 -8.39
C LEU A 80 -11.83 8.23 -8.87
N ARG A 81 -12.67 7.89 -9.84
CA ARG A 81 -13.72 8.80 -10.32
C ARG A 81 -14.70 9.16 -9.20
N LEU A 82 -15.02 8.20 -8.35
CA LEU A 82 -15.93 8.39 -7.22
C LEU A 82 -15.27 9.11 -6.03
N SER A 83 -13.96 8.98 -5.84
CA SER A 83 -13.23 9.75 -4.83
C SER A 83 -13.10 11.23 -5.22
N LEU A 84 -12.94 11.53 -6.51
CA LEU A 84 -12.78 12.89 -7.03
C LEU A 84 -14.09 13.60 -7.38
N GLY A 85 -15.18 12.84 -7.55
CA GLY A 85 -16.45 13.37 -8.00
C GLY A 85 -17.06 14.41 -7.05
N ASN A 86 -17.76 15.41 -7.60
CA ASN A 86 -18.49 16.39 -6.80
C ASN A 86 -19.54 15.71 -5.93
N ARG A 87 -19.42 15.87 -4.61
CA ARG A 87 -20.37 15.39 -3.60
C ARG A 87 -21.63 16.24 -3.65
N THR A 88 -22.60 15.78 -4.42
CA THR A 88 -23.89 16.47 -4.62
C THR A 88 -24.94 16.02 -3.62
N GLU A 89 -24.82 14.79 -3.11
CA GLU A 89 -25.72 14.13 -2.16
C GLU A 89 -24.91 13.13 -1.31
N CYS A 90 -25.52 12.49 -0.30
CA CYS A 90 -24.90 11.40 0.45
C CYS A 90 -24.53 10.24 -0.49
N MET A 91 -23.27 9.81 -0.44
CA MET A 91 -22.70 8.84 -1.38
C MET A 91 -22.60 7.42 -0.81
N THR A 92 -23.00 7.22 0.45
CA THR A 92 -22.87 5.93 1.17
C THR A 92 -23.37 4.74 0.34
N GLN A 93 -24.57 4.82 -0.24
CA GLN A 93 -25.14 3.71 -1.01
C GLN A 93 -24.28 3.34 -2.23
N LYS A 94 -23.77 4.34 -2.96
CA LYS A 94 -22.87 4.12 -4.10
C LYS A 94 -21.55 3.51 -3.67
N TYR A 95 -21.01 3.91 -2.52
CA TYR A 95 -19.78 3.32 -1.99
C TYR A 95 -19.98 1.88 -1.51
N LEU A 96 -21.14 1.54 -0.95
CA LEU A 96 -21.49 0.16 -0.59
C LEU A 96 -21.64 -0.73 -1.83
N GLU A 97 -22.28 -0.24 -2.90
CA GLU A 97 -22.35 -0.93 -4.20
C GLU A 97 -20.96 -1.14 -4.81
N LEU A 98 -20.10 -0.12 -4.72
CA LEU A 98 -18.71 -0.22 -5.16
C LEU A 98 -17.92 -1.25 -4.33
N TYR A 99 -18.18 -1.33 -3.02
CA TYR A 99 -17.56 -2.34 -2.15
C TYR A 99 -18.01 -3.77 -2.50
N GLN A 100 -19.28 -3.96 -2.89
CA GLN A 100 -19.75 -5.26 -3.38
C GLN A 100 -19.02 -5.67 -4.67
N GLU A 101 -18.87 -4.74 -5.62
CA GLU A 101 -18.12 -5.00 -6.85
C GLU A 101 -16.64 -5.30 -6.59
N TYR A 102 -16.03 -4.64 -5.59
CA TYR A 102 -14.67 -4.91 -5.13
C TYR A 102 -14.48 -6.38 -4.70
N GLU A 103 -15.44 -6.93 -3.93
CA GLU A 103 -15.44 -8.34 -3.52
C GLU A 103 -15.61 -9.28 -4.72
N ASP A 104 -16.51 -8.93 -5.64
CA ASP A 104 -16.80 -9.75 -6.83
C ASP A 104 -15.62 -9.85 -7.80
N ILE A 105 -14.76 -8.84 -7.90
CA ILE A 105 -13.60 -8.86 -8.80
C ILE A 105 -12.67 -10.03 -8.51
N CYS A 106 -12.44 -10.34 -7.24
CA CYS A 106 -11.62 -11.48 -6.84
C CYS A 106 -12.17 -12.79 -7.42
N THR A 107 -13.49 -12.94 -7.50
CA THR A 107 -14.14 -14.15 -8.02
C THR A 107 -13.89 -14.36 -9.52
N LYS A 108 -13.65 -13.28 -10.28
CA LYS A 108 -13.36 -13.31 -11.71
C LYS A 108 -11.92 -13.75 -12.02
N VAL A 109 -11.04 -13.70 -11.03
CA VAL A 109 -9.63 -14.12 -11.15
C VAL A 109 -9.49 -15.60 -10.79
N PRO A 110 -8.97 -16.44 -11.71
CA PRO A 110 -8.67 -17.85 -11.43
C PRO A 110 -7.74 -18.01 -10.23
N LEU A 111 -7.98 -19.04 -9.41
CA LEU A 111 -7.25 -19.26 -8.15
C LEU A 111 -5.73 -19.29 -8.34
N GLN A 112 -5.24 -19.89 -9.42
CA GLN A 112 -3.79 -19.99 -9.73
C GLN A 112 -3.12 -18.64 -10.01
N TYR A 113 -3.89 -17.59 -10.26
CA TYR A 113 -3.39 -16.23 -10.50
C TYR A 113 -3.67 -15.29 -9.33
N ARG A 114 -4.17 -15.80 -8.20
CA ARG A 114 -4.26 -15.03 -6.96
C ARG A 114 -2.93 -15.15 -6.22
N TYR A 115 -2.43 -14.01 -5.74
CA TYR A 115 -1.14 -13.99 -5.07
C TYR A 115 -1.20 -14.73 -3.72
N GLU A 116 -0.21 -15.59 -3.50
CA GLU A 116 0.10 -16.21 -2.22
C GLU A 116 1.62 -16.17 -2.02
N SER A 117 2.09 -15.98 -0.77
CA SER A 117 3.53 -15.89 -0.47
C SER A 117 4.31 -17.16 -0.82
N ASN A 118 3.64 -18.30 -1.05
CA ASN A 118 4.28 -19.54 -1.49
C ASN A 118 4.73 -19.51 -2.97
N LEU A 119 4.19 -18.60 -3.80
CA LEU A 119 4.48 -18.49 -5.24
C LEU A 119 5.98 -18.30 -5.49
N TRP A 120 6.65 -17.54 -4.62
CA TRP A 120 8.08 -17.28 -4.63
C TRP A 120 8.97 -18.53 -4.57
N ASN A 121 8.41 -19.70 -4.25
CA ASN A 121 9.16 -20.94 -4.17
C ASN A 121 9.18 -21.73 -5.49
N TYR A 122 8.27 -21.43 -6.44
CA TYR A 122 8.14 -22.22 -7.66
C TYR A 122 7.95 -21.40 -8.94
N MET A 123 7.52 -20.15 -8.82
CA MET A 123 7.35 -19.23 -9.95
C MET A 123 8.54 -18.26 -10.05
N SER A 124 8.79 -17.71 -11.23
CA SER A 124 9.87 -16.73 -11.42
C SER A 124 9.65 -15.49 -10.55
N PRO A 125 10.72 -14.85 -10.04
CA PRO A 125 10.58 -13.67 -9.19
C PRO A 125 9.81 -12.53 -9.88
N GLN A 126 10.00 -12.31 -11.17
CA GLN A 126 9.28 -11.28 -11.95
C GLN A 126 7.77 -11.56 -11.98
N SER A 127 7.39 -12.82 -12.21
CA SER A 127 5.98 -13.22 -12.24
C SER A 127 5.33 -13.05 -10.87
N CYS A 128 6.06 -13.40 -9.80
CA CYS A 128 5.60 -13.18 -8.43
C CYS A 128 5.40 -11.70 -8.13
N VAL A 129 6.31 -10.82 -8.58
CA VAL A 129 6.12 -9.36 -8.46
C VAL A 129 4.87 -8.91 -9.20
N VAL A 130 4.61 -9.39 -10.41
CA VAL A 130 3.39 -9.03 -11.16
C VAL A 130 2.14 -9.43 -10.39
N LEU A 131 2.06 -10.65 -9.88
CA LEU A 131 0.91 -11.14 -9.11
C LEU A 131 0.76 -10.40 -7.77
N LEU A 132 1.87 -10.11 -7.08
CA LEU A 132 1.88 -9.29 -5.86
C LEU A 132 1.35 -7.89 -6.15
N SER A 133 1.80 -7.28 -7.26
CA SER A 133 1.35 -5.94 -7.68
C SER A 133 -0.17 -5.90 -7.88
N ILE A 134 -0.71 -6.91 -8.57
CA ILE A 134 -2.16 -7.07 -8.81
C ILE A 134 -2.91 -7.22 -7.49
N HIS A 135 -2.39 -8.03 -6.57
CA HIS A 135 -3.00 -8.21 -5.25
C HIS A 135 -3.00 -6.92 -4.42
N LEU A 136 -1.87 -6.21 -4.39
CA LEU A 136 -1.76 -4.93 -3.70
C LEU A 136 -2.65 -3.84 -4.32
N ASP A 137 -2.80 -3.82 -5.64
CA ASP A 137 -3.68 -2.89 -6.35
C ASP A 137 -5.16 -3.14 -6.00
N HIS A 138 -5.57 -4.42 -5.90
CA HIS A 138 -6.90 -4.78 -5.40
C HIS A 138 -7.10 -4.31 -3.95
N LEU A 139 -6.18 -4.66 -3.03
CA LEU A 139 -6.26 -4.23 -1.62
C LEU A 139 -6.32 -2.70 -1.49
N HIS A 140 -5.54 -1.98 -2.29
CA HIS A 140 -5.51 -0.53 -2.27
C HIS A 140 -6.83 0.09 -2.77
N CYS A 141 -7.50 -0.52 -3.75
CA CYS A 141 -8.85 -0.12 -4.12
C CYS A 141 -9.83 -0.30 -2.96
N GLY A 142 -9.79 -1.45 -2.27
CA GLY A 142 -10.61 -1.69 -1.07
C GLY A 142 -10.36 -0.65 0.03
N PHE A 143 -9.08 -0.38 0.31
CA PHE A 143 -8.66 0.65 1.27
C PHE A 143 -9.25 2.03 0.94
N GLN A 144 -9.23 2.45 -0.32
CA GLN A 144 -9.83 3.73 -0.72
C GLN A 144 -11.35 3.75 -0.54
N ILE A 145 -12.04 2.65 -0.84
CA ILE A 145 -13.50 2.55 -0.64
C ILE A 145 -13.83 2.63 0.85
N GLU A 146 -13.07 1.94 1.70
CA GLU A 146 -13.23 1.97 3.16
C GLU A 146 -13.05 3.39 3.73
N ARG A 147 -12.08 4.16 3.21
CA ARG A 147 -11.92 5.58 3.57
C ARG A 147 -13.08 6.45 3.09
N MET A 148 -13.55 6.27 1.85
CA MET A 148 -14.69 7.02 1.33
C MET A 148 -15.95 6.77 2.19
N LEU A 149 -16.16 5.52 2.63
CA LEU A 149 -17.23 5.17 3.57
C LEU A 149 -17.02 5.83 4.94
N GLN A 150 -15.79 5.86 5.44
CA GLN A 150 -15.44 6.51 6.71
C GLN A 150 -15.77 8.02 6.68
N GLN A 151 -15.47 8.68 5.58
CA GLN A 151 -15.78 10.11 5.36
C GLN A 151 -17.28 10.40 5.32
N GLU A 152 -18.10 9.42 4.93
CA GLU A 152 -19.57 9.48 5.02
C GLU A 152 -20.11 9.09 6.41
N GLY A 153 -19.23 8.94 7.41
CA GLY A 153 -19.59 8.64 8.80
C GLY A 153 -19.82 7.16 9.09
N GLN A 154 -19.47 6.25 8.17
CA GLN A 154 -19.53 4.81 8.44
C GLN A 154 -18.37 4.37 9.32
N ASN A 155 -18.62 3.44 10.24
CA ASN A 155 -17.58 2.90 11.12
C ASN A 155 -16.81 1.77 10.42
N THR A 156 -15.82 2.13 9.60
CA THR A 156 -14.98 1.19 8.83
C THR A 156 -13.56 1.03 9.37
N ILE A 157 -13.23 1.61 10.53
CA ILE A 157 -11.86 1.65 11.07
C ILE A 157 -11.21 0.26 11.21
N SER A 158 -11.97 -0.74 11.65
CA SER A 158 -11.45 -2.10 11.82
C SER A 158 -11.10 -2.76 10.47
N MET A 159 -11.88 -2.47 9.43
CA MET A 159 -11.64 -2.94 8.07
C MET A 159 -10.44 -2.21 7.46
N ALA A 160 -10.39 -0.89 7.60
CA ALA A 160 -9.27 -0.06 7.14
C ALA A 160 -7.95 -0.52 7.75
N LEU A 161 -7.90 -0.77 9.07
CA LEU A 161 -6.70 -1.29 9.74
C LEU A 161 -6.31 -2.70 9.27
N ASP A 162 -7.29 -3.59 9.04
CA ASP A 162 -7.01 -4.93 8.51
C ASP A 162 -6.44 -4.86 7.08
N THR A 163 -7.04 -4.04 6.22
CA THR A 163 -6.56 -3.79 4.86
C THR A 163 -5.17 -3.13 4.87
N SER A 164 -4.92 -2.15 5.74
CA SER A 164 -3.60 -1.54 5.91
C SER A 164 -2.54 -2.55 6.38
N MET A 165 -2.89 -3.47 7.28
CA MET A 165 -2.00 -4.57 7.68
C MET A 165 -1.69 -5.53 6.53
N LYS A 166 -2.67 -5.83 5.67
CA LYS A 166 -2.45 -6.65 4.47
C LYS A 166 -1.52 -5.94 3.47
N LEU A 167 -1.71 -4.65 3.24
CA LEU A 167 -0.82 -3.82 2.41
C LEU A 167 0.62 -3.83 2.94
N LEU A 168 0.80 -3.58 4.25
CA LEU A 168 2.11 -3.64 4.90
C LEU A 168 2.73 -5.04 4.81
N SER A 169 1.94 -6.09 5.00
CA SER A 169 2.41 -7.48 4.90
C SER A 169 2.92 -7.81 3.49
N GLY A 170 2.22 -7.37 2.43
CA GLY A 170 2.67 -7.56 1.05
C GLY A 170 3.95 -6.79 0.74
N MET A 171 4.13 -5.59 1.31
CA MET A 171 5.37 -4.82 1.24
C MET A 171 6.54 -5.56 1.94
N LEU A 172 6.33 -6.06 3.16
CA LEU A 172 7.34 -6.83 3.89
C LEU A 172 7.71 -8.14 3.18
N ASP A 173 6.73 -8.80 2.56
CA ASP A 173 6.97 -9.95 1.70
C ASP A 173 7.92 -9.58 0.57
N LEU A 174 7.67 -8.49 -0.18
CA LEU A 174 8.56 -8.04 -1.25
C LEU A 174 9.96 -7.73 -0.75
N MET A 175 10.09 -7.00 0.36
CA MET A 175 11.39 -6.66 0.97
C MET A 175 12.23 -7.90 1.25
N LYS A 176 11.62 -8.92 1.86
CA LYS A 176 12.25 -10.21 2.12
C LYS A 176 12.73 -10.88 0.84
N GLN A 177 11.95 -10.80 -0.25
CA GLN A 177 12.33 -11.40 -1.52
C GLN A 177 13.41 -10.59 -2.26
N GLN A 178 13.51 -9.27 -2.04
CA GLN A 178 14.61 -8.46 -2.57
C GLN A 178 15.96 -8.80 -1.92
N GLU A 179 15.96 -9.22 -0.66
CA GLU A 179 17.17 -9.77 -0.04
C GLU A 179 17.60 -11.08 -0.71
N ARG A 180 16.62 -11.94 -1.02
CA ARG A 180 16.81 -13.27 -1.61
C ARG A 180 17.20 -13.23 -3.09
N PHE A 181 16.57 -12.38 -3.89
CA PHE A 181 16.71 -12.36 -5.35
C PHE A 181 17.40 -11.08 -5.82
N VAL A 182 18.61 -11.23 -6.37
CA VAL A 182 19.43 -10.10 -6.85
C VAL A 182 18.71 -9.29 -7.94
N GLU A 183 17.96 -9.96 -8.82
CA GLU A 183 17.19 -9.35 -9.90
C GLU A 183 16.05 -8.42 -9.45
N LEU A 184 15.66 -8.46 -8.18
CA LEU A 184 14.63 -7.59 -7.61
C LEU A 184 15.21 -6.41 -6.83
N ARG A 185 16.51 -6.45 -6.50
CA ARG A 185 17.16 -5.41 -5.70
C ARG A 185 17.04 -4.06 -6.40
N GLU A 186 16.83 -3.02 -5.59
CA GLU A 186 16.74 -1.62 -6.04
C GLU A 186 15.64 -1.35 -7.09
N ARG A 187 14.74 -2.31 -7.33
CA ARG A 187 13.61 -2.19 -8.26
C ARG A 187 12.30 -2.09 -7.49
N PHE A 188 11.25 -1.69 -8.19
CA PHE A 188 9.87 -1.71 -7.68
C PHE A 188 9.63 -0.84 -6.44
N ALA A 189 10.42 0.23 -6.23
CA ALA A 189 10.20 1.20 -5.16
C ALA A 189 8.78 1.80 -5.21
N TRP A 190 8.22 1.93 -6.41
CA TRP A 190 6.83 2.33 -6.64
C TRP A 190 5.79 1.44 -5.94
N ILE A 191 6.06 0.15 -5.70
CA ILE A 191 5.13 -0.74 -4.96
C ILE A 191 5.05 -0.28 -3.50
N PHE A 192 6.19 0.09 -2.91
CA PHE A 192 6.22 0.65 -1.56
C PHE A 192 5.50 1.98 -1.53
N LEU A 193 5.80 2.87 -2.48
CA LEU A 193 5.22 4.19 -2.54
C LEU A 193 3.69 4.16 -2.71
N PHE A 194 3.19 3.40 -3.68
CA PHE A 194 1.76 3.41 -4.03
C PHE A 194 0.89 2.53 -3.12
N TYR A 195 1.44 1.49 -2.52
CA TYR A 195 0.63 0.50 -1.78
C TYR A 195 1.06 0.34 -0.34
N GLY A 196 2.37 0.22 -0.11
CA GLY A 196 2.93 -0.05 1.22
C GLY A 196 2.79 1.13 2.19
N LEU A 197 3.22 2.32 1.76
CA LEU A 197 3.27 3.52 2.59
C LEU A 197 1.89 4.05 3.00
N PRO A 198 0.85 4.07 2.15
CA PRO A 198 -0.50 4.44 2.60
C PRO A 198 -1.00 3.55 3.74
N GLY A 199 -0.75 2.23 3.64
CA GLY A 199 -1.08 1.28 4.71
C GLY A 199 -0.24 1.51 5.96
N ALA A 200 1.08 1.66 5.81
CA ALA A 200 2.00 1.87 6.93
C ALA A 200 1.70 3.17 7.69
N GLY A 201 1.46 4.26 6.97
CA GLY A 201 1.10 5.56 7.54
C GLY A 201 -0.22 5.52 8.28
N THR A 202 -1.27 4.92 7.69
CA THR A 202 -2.56 4.74 8.38
C THR A 202 -2.39 3.97 9.68
N LEU A 203 -1.64 2.86 9.66
CA LEU A 203 -1.36 2.09 10.88
C LEU A 203 -0.62 2.92 11.93
N ALA A 204 0.39 3.69 11.53
CA ALA A 204 1.17 4.51 12.44
C ALA A 204 0.33 5.62 13.08
N THR A 205 -0.45 6.35 12.28
CA THR A 205 -1.27 7.45 12.79
C THR A 205 -2.42 6.95 13.64
N GLU A 206 -3.14 5.90 13.22
CA GLU A 206 -4.23 5.34 14.03
C GLU A 206 -3.70 4.74 15.34
N LEU A 207 -2.56 4.05 15.30
CA LEU A 207 -1.89 3.55 16.51
C LEU A 207 -1.55 4.70 17.46
N HIS A 208 -0.95 5.76 16.94
CA HIS A 208 -0.57 6.95 17.71
C HIS A 208 -1.80 7.61 18.36
N GLN A 209 -2.87 7.83 17.58
CA GLN A 209 -4.09 8.43 18.10
C GLN A 209 -4.77 7.59 19.18
N HIS A 210 -4.85 6.26 18.97
CA HIS A 210 -5.47 5.36 19.93
C HIS A 210 -4.73 5.37 21.27
N ILE A 211 -3.39 5.41 21.24
CA ILE A 211 -2.57 5.49 22.44
C ILE A 211 -2.70 6.86 23.12
N LEU A 212 -2.66 7.96 22.37
CA LEU A 212 -2.87 9.30 22.94
C LEU A 212 -4.26 9.47 23.59
N LYS A 213 -5.30 8.90 22.97
CA LYS A 213 -6.68 8.96 23.49
C LYS A 213 -6.94 7.94 24.61
N GLY A 214 -6.01 7.01 24.86
CA GLY A 214 -6.21 5.90 25.80
C GLY A 214 -7.29 4.90 25.38
N ILE A 215 -7.59 4.82 24.07
CA ILE A 215 -8.64 3.96 23.51
C ILE A 215 -7.98 2.70 22.95
N PRO A 216 -8.43 1.48 23.33
CA PRO A 216 -7.85 0.26 22.77
C PRO A 216 -8.07 0.19 21.26
N LEU A 217 -7.08 -0.34 20.54
CA LEU A 217 -7.25 -0.65 19.11
C LEU A 217 -8.33 -1.73 18.92
N PRO A 218 -8.99 -1.77 17.74
CA PRO A 218 -9.86 -2.88 17.38
C PRO A 218 -9.14 -4.23 17.52
N SER A 219 -9.86 -5.25 18.01
CA SER A 219 -9.27 -6.59 18.27
C SER A 219 -8.76 -7.30 17.01
N SER A 220 -9.10 -6.82 15.82
CA SER A 220 -8.63 -7.36 14.54
C SER A 220 -7.13 -7.17 14.33
N VAL A 221 -6.51 -6.18 14.97
CA VAL A 221 -5.09 -5.85 14.78
C VAL A 221 -4.37 -5.72 16.11
N SER A 222 -3.22 -6.39 16.25
CA SER A 222 -2.41 -6.28 17.47
C SER A 222 -1.44 -5.10 17.38
N CYS A 223 -1.45 -4.26 18.42
CA CYS A 223 -0.51 -3.15 18.58
C CYS A 223 0.96 -3.61 18.43
N SER A 224 1.31 -4.72 19.10
CA SER A 224 2.66 -5.30 19.01
C SER A 224 3.06 -5.71 17.60
N ARG A 225 2.11 -6.21 16.79
CA ARG A 225 2.36 -6.56 15.40
C ARG A 225 2.56 -5.31 14.55
N ILE A 226 1.73 -4.28 14.72
CA ILE A 226 1.90 -3.00 14.03
C ILE A 226 3.30 -2.45 14.29
N ILE A 227 3.67 -2.29 15.57
CA ILE A 227 4.97 -1.74 15.97
C ILE A 227 6.10 -2.53 15.31
N ARG A 228 6.12 -3.85 15.47
CA ARG A 228 7.19 -4.69 14.94
C ARG A 228 7.27 -4.62 13.41
N ASP A 229 6.14 -4.76 12.73
CA ASP A 229 6.09 -4.83 11.27
C ASP A 229 6.47 -3.46 10.66
N LEU A 230 6.06 -2.34 11.29
CA LEU A 230 6.51 -0.98 10.94
C LEU A 230 8.01 -0.78 11.19
N SER A 231 8.54 -1.21 12.35
CA SER A 231 9.97 -1.10 12.64
C SER A 231 10.83 -1.87 11.63
N VAL A 232 10.38 -3.05 11.18
CA VAL A 232 11.07 -3.80 10.12
C VAL A 232 11.05 -3.02 8.81
N ALA A 233 9.90 -2.46 8.43
CA ALA A 233 9.77 -1.65 7.22
C ALA A 233 10.66 -0.40 7.25
N ILE A 234 10.65 0.37 8.35
CA ILE A 234 11.49 1.55 8.55
C ILE A 234 12.96 1.16 8.46
N SER A 235 13.39 0.16 9.22
CA SER A 235 14.78 -0.29 9.24
C SER A 235 15.25 -0.75 7.86
N TRP A 236 14.39 -1.44 7.11
CA TRP A 236 14.70 -1.85 5.75
C TRP A 236 14.86 -0.64 4.82
N ILE A 237 13.94 0.34 4.89
CA ILE A 237 13.98 1.56 4.07
C ILE A 237 15.18 2.43 4.45
N GLU A 238 15.59 2.52 5.70
CA GLU A 238 16.74 3.36 6.08
C GLU A 238 18.08 2.74 5.70
N ASN A 239 18.15 1.41 5.68
CA ASN A 239 19.39 0.69 5.44
C ASN A 239 19.73 0.48 3.96
N GLN A 240 18.84 0.77 3.00
CA GLN A 240 19.26 0.65 1.60
C GLN A 240 20.13 1.83 1.17
N LYS A 241 21.15 1.51 0.38
CA LYS A 241 22.18 2.44 -0.09
C LYS A 241 21.77 3.15 -1.39
N PHE A 242 20.48 3.36 -1.64
CA PHE A 242 19.96 3.83 -2.93
C PHE A 242 19.84 5.35 -2.95
N THR A 243 20.93 6.05 -3.24
CA THR A 243 20.95 7.52 -3.22
C THR A 243 20.40 8.17 -4.51
N SER A 244 20.22 7.42 -5.61
CA SER A 244 19.96 7.99 -6.94
C SER A 244 18.53 7.85 -7.48
N CYS A 245 17.62 7.11 -6.81
CA CYS A 245 16.24 6.94 -7.27
C CYS A 245 15.29 7.91 -6.56
N ALA A 246 14.56 8.73 -7.33
CA ALA A 246 13.61 9.71 -6.82
C ALA A 246 12.51 9.07 -5.94
N ASP A 247 11.92 7.96 -6.40
CA ASP A 247 10.88 7.23 -5.68
C ASP A 247 11.37 6.76 -4.30
N TYR A 248 12.64 6.34 -4.22
CA TYR A 248 13.23 5.88 -2.96
C TYR A 248 13.51 7.02 -1.98
N GLN A 249 13.93 8.19 -2.48
CA GLN A 249 14.07 9.39 -1.63
C GLN A 249 12.73 9.78 -1.01
N LEU A 250 11.65 9.67 -1.76
CA LEU A 250 10.31 9.91 -1.23
C LEU A 250 9.92 8.88 -0.18
N CYS A 251 10.18 7.58 -0.42
CA CYS A 251 9.98 6.54 0.58
C CYS A 251 10.75 6.81 1.89
N LEU A 252 11.99 7.30 1.80
CA LEU A 252 12.81 7.68 2.96
C LEU A 252 12.21 8.86 3.75
N GLN A 253 11.68 9.88 3.08
CA GLN A 253 11.05 11.00 3.79
C GLN A 253 9.79 10.56 4.51
N ILE A 254 8.97 9.75 3.85
CA ILE A 254 7.74 9.22 4.44
C ILE A 254 8.09 8.26 5.61
N SER A 255 9.12 7.42 5.48
CA SER A 255 9.52 6.51 6.57
C SER A 255 9.98 7.26 7.82
N LYS A 256 10.62 8.43 7.69
CA LYS A 256 10.99 9.28 8.83
C LYS A 256 9.79 9.85 9.58
N VAL A 257 8.70 10.18 8.89
CA VAL A 257 7.44 10.59 9.55
C VAL A 257 6.85 9.41 10.31
N ILE A 258 6.78 8.24 9.67
CA ILE A 258 6.27 7.02 10.30
C ILE A 258 7.12 6.64 11.52
N SER A 259 8.46 6.77 11.44
CA SER A 259 9.37 6.53 12.56
C SER A 259 9.10 7.48 13.73
N ARG A 260 8.95 8.78 13.48
CA ARG A 260 8.61 9.76 14.54
C ARG A 260 7.29 9.44 15.22
N LEU A 261 6.23 9.16 14.44
CA LEU A 261 4.94 8.75 14.98
C LEU A 261 5.06 7.50 15.86
N LEU A 262 5.87 6.53 15.43
CA LEU A 262 6.12 5.31 16.20
C LEU A 262 6.91 5.60 17.49
N ASP A 263 7.95 6.43 17.42
CA ASP A 263 8.76 6.82 18.56
C ASP A 263 7.93 7.58 19.60
N ASP A 264 7.13 8.55 19.18
CA ASP A 264 6.23 9.30 20.07
C ASP A 264 5.21 8.38 20.73
N THR A 265 4.65 7.45 19.96
CA THR A 265 3.72 6.44 20.47
C THR A 265 4.35 5.59 21.57
N LEU A 266 5.59 5.11 21.35
CA LEU A 266 6.30 4.30 22.32
C LEU A 266 6.68 5.11 23.57
N ASN A 267 7.16 6.34 23.39
CA ASN A 267 7.54 7.23 24.49
C ASN A 267 6.33 7.64 25.35
N HIS A 268 5.18 7.91 24.73
CA HIS A 268 3.93 8.19 25.45
C HIS A 268 3.39 6.98 26.21
N GLY A 269 3.42 5.78 25.61
CA GLY A 269 3.03 4.54 26.31
C GLY A 269 3.93 4.22 27.51
N LEU A 270 5.22 4.59 27.45
CA LEU A 270 6.15 4.50 28.57
C LEU A 270 5.83 5.52 29.67
N ALA A 271 5.52 6.76 29.30
CA ALA A 271 5.14 7.82 30.25
C ALA A 271 3.82 7.50 30.97
N SER A 272 2.80 7.01 30.27
CA SER A 272 1.52 6.61 30.91
C SER A 272 1.72 5.47 31.91
N SER A 273 2.64 4.55 31.61
CA SER A 273 3.01 3.44 32.51
C SER A 273 3.75 3.96 33.75
N GLN A 274 4.62 4.96 33.58
CA GLN A 274 5.30 5.64 34.69
C GLN A 274 4.33 6.44 35.55
N ASP A 275 3.31 7.11 35.01
CA ASP A 275 2.32 7.85 35.83
C ASP A 275 1.48 6.89 36.70
N THR A 276 1.13 5.70 36.21
CA THR A 276 0.52 4.65 37.05
C THR A 276 1.47 4.08 38.09
N ALA A 277 2.76 3.90 37.77
CA ALA A 277 3.76 3.44 38.75
C ALA A 277 4.07 4.52 39.79
N THR A 278 4.09 5.78 39.37
CA THR A 278 4.32 6.93 40.24
C THR A 278 3.14 7.12 41.17
N GLN A 279 1.88 6.88 40.77
CA GLN A 279 0.75 6.87 41.71
C GLN A 279 0.85 5.79 42.80
N VAL A 280 1.53 4.67 42.53
CA VAL A 280 1.81 3.64 43.55
C VAL A 280 3.02 4.03 44.41
N ASP A 281 4.00 4.73 43.83
CA ASP A 281 5.23 5.16 44.51
C ASP A 281 5.19 6.58 45.13
N THR A 282 4.14 7.39 44.92
CA THR A 282 4.05 8.76 45.52
C THR A 282 3.79 8.72 47.02
N VAL A 283 3.64 7.55 47.64
CA VAL A 283 3.68 7.42 49.11
C VAL A 283 5.12 7.32 49.62
N GLN A 284 6.11 7.05 48.76
CA GLN A 284 7.49 6.88 49.18
C GLN A 284 8.45 7.53 48.19
N ARG A 285 9.04 8.65 48.63
CA ARG A 285 10.35 9.20 48.20
C ARG A 285 10.28 10.48 47.36
N GLU A 286 9.87 11.55 48.03
CA GLU A 286 10.52 12.83 47.80
C GLU A 286 12.00 12.75 48.23
N GLN A 287 12.82 13.61 47.60
CA GLN A 287 14.23 13.93 47.88
C GLN A 287 15.28 13.17 47.04
N HIS A 288 15.70 13.76 45.90
CA HIS A 288 16.94 14.55 45.82
C HIS A 288 17.23 14.99 44.37
N THR A 289 17.58 16.28 44.24
CA THR A 289 18.02 17.03 43.05
C THR A 289 19.45 16.72 42.60
N ALA A 290 19.72 16.77 41.29
CA ALA A 290 20.74 17.63 40.63
C ALA A 290 21.35 17.02 39.33
N GLY A 291 21.58 17.88 38.32
CA GLY A 291 22.71 17.73 37.38
C GLY A 291 22.36 17.66 35.88
N VAL A 292 22.23 18.80 35.22
CA VAL A 292 22.17 18.95 33.75
C VAL A 292 23.59 19.01 33.18
N LEU A 293 23.87 18.23 32.13
CA LEU A 293 25.01 18.45 31.24
C LEU A 293 24.55 18.33 29.78
N ASN A 294 24.62 19.46 29.08
CA ASN A 294 24.46 19.60 27.63
C ASN A 294 25.69 19.06 26.91
N ILE A 295 25.48 18.33 25.81
CA ILE A 295 26.49 18.14 24.76
C ILE A 295 25.79 18.39 23.41
N GLU A 296 26.09 19.54 22.82
CA GLU A 296 25.77 19.88 21.43
C GLU A 296 26.63 19.03 20.48
N GLY A 297 25.97 18.36 19.54
CA GLY A 297 26.59 17.73 18.38
C GLY A 297 25.85 18.19 17.13
N SER A 298 26.40 19.18 16.45
CA SER A 298 25.92 19.72 15.18
C SER A 298 26.06 18.70 14.06
N LEU A 299 24.97 18.46 13.31
CA LEU A 299 25.01 17.91 11.96
C LEU A 299 24.07 18.74 11.07
N ASP A 300 24.49 19.97 10.77
CA ASP A 300 23.87 20.80 9.74
C ASP A 300 24.27 20.28 8.36
N SER A 301 23.33 19.69 7.63
CA SER A 301 23.12 19.91 6.18
C SER A 301 22.15 18.88 5.56
N LEU A 302 20.89 18.86 5.99
CA LEU A 302 19.83 18.28 5.17
C LEU A 302 18.43 18.90 5.39
N ASP A 303 18.35 20.16 5.81
CA ASP A 303 17.06 20.88 5.87
C ASP A 303 16.98 21.87 4.73
N LYS A 304 16.43 21.42 3.60
CA LYS A 304 15.92 22.28 2.53
C LYS A 304 14.47 21.94 2.19
N PHE A 305 13.64 21.75 3.21
CA PHE A 305 12.20 21.86 3.07
C PHE A 305 11.64 22.57 4.31
N PRO A 306 10.69 23.51 4.17
CA PRO A 306 10.09 24.17 5.32
C PRO A 306 9.41 23.13 6.23
N PRO A 307 9.33 23.36 7.56
CA PRO A 307 8.63 22.47 8.45
C PRO A 307 7.12 22.54 8.14
N LEU A 308 6.64 21.60 7.33
CA LEU A 308 5.20 21.33 7.23
C LEU A 308 4.74 20.72 8.57
N SER A 309 3.64 21.23 9.12
CA SER A 309 3.03 20.70 10.35
C SER A 309 2.82 19.19 10.21
N GLU A 310 3.27 18.42 11.20
CA GLU A 310 3.18 16.96 11.18
C GLU A 310 1.70 16.51 11.13
N PRO A 311 1.37 15.47 10.36
CA PRO A 311 0.00 15.00 10.26
C PRO A 311 -0.44 14.32 11.57
N VAL A 312 -1.54 14.79 12.14
CA VAL A 312 -2.14 14.30 13.38
C VAL A 312 -3.17 13.21 13.11
N THR A 313 -3.74 13.19 11.89
CA THR A 313 -4.71 12.18 11.44
C THR A 313 -4.26 11.37 10.23
N SER A 314 -4.84 10.18 10.06
CA SER A 314 -4.56 9.32 8.90
C SER A 314 -4.93 10.03 7.59
N GLU A 315 -5.98 10.85 7.60
CA GLU A 315 -6.36 11.70 6.47
C GLU A 315 -5.35 12.81 6.21
N GLU A 316 -4.90 13.51 7.25
CA GLU A 316 -3.85 14.54 7.14
C GLU A 316 -2.53 13.94 6.65
N PHE A 317 -2.19 12.72 7.09
CA PHE A 317 -0.98 12.03 6.64
C PHE A 317 -1.03 11.75 5.14
N LEU A 318 -2.17 11.24 4.66
CA LEU A 318 -2.31 10.90 3.24
C LEU A 318 -2.32 12.17 2.38
N SER A 319 -3.03 13.23 2.79
CA SER A 319 -2.97 14.53 2.13
C SER A 319 -1.55 15.11 2.11
N TRP A 320 -0.80 14.95 3.21
CA TRP A 320 0.59 15.40 3.30
C TRP A 320 1.51 14.62 2.36
N VAL A 321 1.31 13.30 2.24
CA VAL A 321 2.04 12.47 1.26
C VAL A 321 1.75 12.96 -0.15
N ASP A 322 0.50 13.27 -0.47
CA ASP A 322 0.10 13.72 -1.81
C ASP A 322 0.76 15.06 -2.19
N ASP A 323 0.82 16.01 -1.26
CA ASP A 323 1.52 17.28 -1.44
C ASP A 323 3.03 17.08 -1.62
N LEU A 324 3.64 16.19 -0.83
CA LEU A 324 5.06 15.88 -0.90
C LEU A 324 5.48 15.27 -2.24
N VAL A 325 4.63 14.41 -2.83
CA VAL A 325 4.88 13.83 -4.16
C VAL A 325 4.89 14.92 -5.24
N TRP A 326 4.15 16.02 -5.05
CA TRP A 326 4.03 17.10 -6.02
C TRP A 326 5.17 18.14 -5.94
N ASP A 327 5.56 18.52 -4.72
CA ASP A 327 6.63 19.50 -4.49
C ASP A 327 8.02 18.95 -4.85
N GLY A 328 8.18 17.62 -4.78
CA GLY A 328 9.32 16.94 -5.37
C GLY A 328 9.20 16.89 -6.89
N GLN A 329 9.87 17.79 -7.62
CA GLN A 329 10.08 17.68 -9.07
C GLN A 329 10.68 16.31 -9.45
N THR A 330 9.86 15.27 -9.63
CA THR A 330 10.35 13.90 -9.81
C THR A 330 9.74 13.27 -11.05
N ASN A 331 10.61 12.99 -12.03
CA ASN A 331 10.31 12.05 -13.11
C ASN A 331 10.27 10.65 -12.50
N ILE A 332 9.08 10.19 -12.12
CA ILE A 332 8.83 8.82 -11.63
C ILE A 332 9.13 7.85 -12.79
N ASN A 333 10.18 7.04 -12.63
CA ASN A 333 10.60 6.12 -13.68
C ASN A 333 9.87 4.78 -13.55
N MET A 334 8.76 4.64 -14.27
CA MET A 334 7.98 3.39 -14.36
C MET A 334 8.69 2.41 -15.31
N GLY A 335 9.70 1.70 -14.81
CA GLY A 335 10.30 0.58 -15.54
C GLY A 335 9.29 -0.54 -15.73
N PHE A 336 8.81 -0.72 -16.97
CA PHE A 336 7.93 -1.81 -17.39
C PHE A 336 8.68 -3.12 -17.60
#